data_AF-A0A1G7MJ01-F1
#
_entry.id   AF-A0A1G7MJ01-F1
#
_cell.length_a   1.000
_cell.length_b   1.000
_cell.length_c   1.000
_cell.angle_alpha   90.00
_cell.angle_beta   90.00
_cell.angle_gamma   90.00
#
_symmetry.space_group_name_H-M   'P 1'
#
loop_
_entity.id
_entity.type
_entity.pdbx_description
1 polymer ?
#
loop_
_entity_poly.entity_id
_entity_poly.type
_entity_poly.pdbx_seq_one_letter_code
_entity_poly.pdbx_strand_id
1 'polypeptide(L)'
;MDERAPLLIHKWFPGGHLYFYVAYPLKMRLIGLGSLNDLHKFHWLKAKYGKVESGSDAYYITPSNNFQDPAEIYQNLFSTIDKPVVIRQLRGGKVARYWFVYRLRCAGS
;
A
#
# COMPACT_ATOMS: atom_id res chain seq x y z
N MET A 1 14.08 -1.46 7.55
CA MET A 1 12.69 -1.00 7.40
C MET A 1 12.32 -0.28 8.67
N ASP A 2 12.03 1.01 8.55
CA ASP A 2 11.50 1.82 9.65
C ASP A 2 10.15 1.25 10.13
N GLU A 3 9.98 1.10 11.45
CA GLU A 3 8.71 0.67 12.07
C GLU A 3 7.55 1.63 11.77
N ARG A 4 7.85 2.86 11.36
CA ARG A 4 6.88 3.92 11.02
C ARG A 4 6.55 3.99 9.52
N ALA A 5 7.04 3.03 8.73
CA ALA A 5 6.79 2.96 7.29
C ALA A 5 5.27 2.90 7.00
N PRO A 6 4.72 3.83 6.19
CA PRO A 6 3.30 3.87 5.88
C PRO A 6 2.90 2.76 4.91
N LEU A 7 1.61 2.42 4.90
CA LEU A 7 0.98 1.66 3.83
C LEU A 7 0.51 2.62 2.72
N LEU A 8 0.91 2.35 1.48
CA LEU A 8 0.50 3.13 0.32
C LEU A 8 -0.71 2.53 -0.35
N ILE A 9 -1.60 3.41 -0.82
CA ILE A 9 -2.71 3.08 -1.71
C ILE A 9 -2.72 4.08 -2.86
N HIS A 10 -3.17 3.66 -4.04
CA HIS A 10 -3.29 4.54 -5.20
C HIS A 10 -4.72 4.64 -5.73
N LYS A 11 -5.66 3.84 -5.20
CA LYS A 11 -7.10 3.86 -5.51
C LYS A 11 -7.95 3.65 -4.26
N TRP A 12 -9.19 4.17 -4.27
CA TRP A 12 -10.17 3.94 -3.20
C TRP A 12 -10.40 2.45 -2.92
N PHE A 13 -10.58 1.65 -3.97
CA PHE A 13 -10.64 0.20 -3.88
C PHE A 13 -9.33 -0.38 -4.46
N PRO A 14 -8.64 -1.28 -3.74
CA PRO A 14 -9.00 -1.88 -2.45
C PRO A 14 -8.56 -1.07 -1.20
N GLY A 15 -8.11 0.19 -1.36
CA GLY A 15 -7.53 0.99 -0.28
C GLY A 15 -8.38 1.11 0.99
N GLY A 16 -9.71 1.20 0.87
CA GLY A 16 -10.63 1.18 2.01
C GLY A 16 -10.57 -0.11 2.82
N HIS A 17 -10.51 -1.27 2.15
CA HIS A 17 -10.36 -2.55 2.85
C HIS A 17 -9.01 -2.66 3.53
N LEU A 18 -7.94 -2.17 2.89
CA LEU A 18 -6.61 -2.15 3.49
C LEU A 18 -6.55 -1.23 4.72
N TYR A 19 -7.27 -0.11 4.72
CA TYR A 19 -7.41 0.71 5.92
C TYR A 19 -8.00 -0.09 7.08
N PHE A 20 -9.19 -0.68 6.88
CA PHE A 20 -9.92 -1.34 7.96
C PHE A 20 -9.26 -2.64 8.44
N TYR A 21 -8.72 -3.44 7.53
CA TYR A 21 -8.20 -4.78 7.85
C TYR A 21 -6.70 -4.82 8.12
N VAL A 22 -5.94 -3.79 7.73
CA VAL A 22 -4.47 -3.78 7.89
C VAL A 22 -4.02 -2.54 8.65
N ALA A 23 -4.20 -1.34 8.10
CA ALA A 23 -3.59 -0.14 8.66
C ALA A 23 -4.16 0.23 10.03
N TYR A 24 -5.49 0.18 10.19
CA TYR A 24 -6.16 0.51 11.45
C TYR A 24 -5.78 -0.43 12.61
N PRO A 25 -5.88 -1.77 12.50
CA PRO A 25 -5.52 -2.66 13.60
C PRO A 25 -4.02 -2.65 13.92
N LEU A 26 -3.16 -2.45 12.91
CA LEU A 26 -1.71 -2.34 13.09
C LEU A 26 -1.24 -0.93 13.45
N LYS A 27 -2.16 0.03 13.61
CA LYS A 27 -1.86 1.46 13.86
C LYS A 27 -0.88 2.07 12.86
N MET A 28 -0.88 1.59 11.62
CA MET A 28 -0.04 2.10 10.54
C MET A 28 -0.66 3.38 9.95
N ARG A 29 0.21 4.25 9.42
CA ARG A 29 -0.22 5.38 8.59
C ARG A 29 -0.65 4.84 7.21
N LEU A 30 -1.76 5.34 6.67
CA LEU A 30 -2.20 5.03 5.31
C LEU A 30 -2.09 6.29 4.45
N ILE A 31 -1.36 6.21 3.33
CA ILE A 31 -1.12 7.36 2.46
C ILE A 31 -1.61 7.06 1.03
N GLY A 32 -2.44 7.96 0.51
CA GLY A 32 -2.97 7.90 -0.85
C GLY A 32 -2.10 8.66 -1.85
N LEU A 33 -1.49 7.94 -2.80
CA LEU A 33 -0.66 8.47 -3.88
C LEU A 33 -1.34 8.24 -5.25
N GLY A 34 -2.47 8.91 -5.47
CA GLY A 34 -3.24 8.85 -6.72
C GLY A 34 -3.72 10.23 -7.15
N SER A 35 -4.26 10.33 -8.37
CA SER A 35 -4.88 11.57 -8.84
C SER A 35 -6.08 11.94 -7.94
N LEU A 36 -6.38 13.24 -7.79
CA LEU A 36 -7.53 13.69 -6.98
C LEU A 36 -8.85 13.01 -7.39
N ASN A 37 -8.97 12.62 -8.68
CA ASN A 37 -10.12 11.90 -9.22
C ASN A 37 -10.23 10.44 -8.76
N ASP A 38 -9.12 9.78 -8.43
CA ASP A 38 -9.11 8.37 -7.96
C ASP A 38 -9.29 8.23 -6.44
N LEU A 39 -9.16 9.36 -5.72
CA LEU A 39 -9.16 9.44 -4.26
C LEU A 39 -10.39 10.16 -3.69
N HIS A 40 -11.47 10.31 -4.47
CA HIS A 40 -12.66 11.13 -4.15
C HIS A 40 -13.27 10.92 -2.75
N LYS A 41 -13.04 9.78 -2.06
CA LYS A 41 -13.53 9.51 -0.70
C LYS A 41 -12.48 9.58 0.41
N PHE A 42 -11.23 9.88 0.09
CA PHE A 42 -10.09 9.91 1.03
C PHE A 42 -9.46 11.28 1.24
N HIS A 43 -10.16 12.35 0.83
CA HIS A 43 -9.71 13.72 1.10
C HIS A 43 -9.47 13.96 2.61
N TRP A 44 -10.24 13.31 3.49
CA TRP A 44 -10.09 13.40 4.94
C TRP A 44 -8.82 12.71 5.50
N LEU A 45 -8.24 11.71 4.84
CA LEU A 45 -6.99 11.08 5.32
C LEU A 45 -5.77 11.98 5.10
N LYS A 46 -5.79 12.87 4.10
CA LYS A 46 -4.70 13.83 3.90
C LYS A 46 -4.49 14.69 5.15
N ALA A 47 -5.58 15.07 5.82
CA ALA A 47 -5.53 15.84 7.07
C ALA A 47 -5.06 15.00 8.28
N LYS A 48 -5.31 13.68 8.28
CA LYS A 48 -5.03 12.79 9.42
C LYS A 48 -3.63 12.16 9.40
N TYR A 49 -3.06 11.89 8.22
CA TYR A 49 -1.84 11.06 8.10
C TYR A 49 -0.64 11.78 7.44
N GLY A 50 -0.79 13.04 7.04
CA GLY A 50 0.31 13.86 6.53
C GLY A 50 0.78 13.49 5.11
N LYS A 51 1.92 14.06 4.71
CA LYS A 51 2.61 13.74 3.45
C LYS A 51 3.54 12.54 3.64
N VAL A 52 3.86 11.82 2.56
CA VAL A 52 5.03 10.92 2.57
C VAL A 52 6.24 11.81 2.80
N GLU A 53 6.95 11.59 3.91
CA GLU A 53 8.25 12.22 4.11
C GLU A 53 9.20 11.66 3.05
N SER A 54 9.77 12.55 2.24
CA SER A 54 10.74 12.16 1.21
C SER A 54 11.88 11.39 1.87
N GLY A 55 12.21 10.21 1.33
CA GLY A 55 13.27 9.35 1.84
C GLY A 55 12.83 8.23 2.79
N SER A 56 11.53 8.07 3.09
CA SER A 56 11.04 7.01 3.98
C SER A 56 10.62 5.73 3.22
N ASP A 57 10.95 4.57 3.79
CA ASP A 57 10.45 3.27 3.32
C ASP A 57 8.92 3.18 3.41
N ALA A 58 8.29 2.33 2.59
CA ALA A 58 6.85 2.12 2.61
C ALA A 58 6.44 0.67 2.27
N TYR A 59 5.18 0.35 2.56
CA TYR A 59 4.54 -0.91 2.16
C TYR A 59 3.51 -0.67 1.06
N TYR A 60 3.35 -1.65 0.16
CA TYR A 60 2.26 -1.68 -0.80
C TYR A 60 1.63 -3.08 -0.85
N ILE A 61 0.30 -3.13 -0.82
CA ILE A 61 -0.44 -4.39 -0.81
C ILE A 61 -1.42 -4.41 -1.98
N THR A 62 -1.37 -5.47 -2.79
CA THR A 62 -2.27 -5.62 -3.93
C THR A 62 -2.75 -7.07 -4.09
N PRO A 63 -4.04 -7.33 -4.34
CA PRO A 63 -4.56 -8.67 -4.57
C PRO A 63 -4.35 -9.13 -6.02
N SER A 64 -4.21 -10.43 -6.24
CA SER A 64 -3.97 -11.00 -7.58
C SER A 64 -5.10 -10.76 -8.58
N ASN A 65 -6.34 -10.62 -8.11
CA ASN A 65 -7.50 -10.40 -8.98
C ASN A 65 -7.72 -8.92 -9.35
N ASN A 66 -6.92 -8.01 -8.79
CA ASN A 66 -6.91 -6.59 -9.14
C ASN A 66 -5.47 -6.05 -9.07
N PHE A 67 -4.55 -6.85 -9.59
CA PHE A 67 -3.11 -6.60 -9.52
C PHE A 67 -2.76 -5.35 -10.32
N GLN A 68 -1.86 -4.54 -9.75
CA GLN A 68 -1.22 -3.43 -10.42
C GLN A 68 0.24 -3.46 -10.00
N ASP A 69 1.13 -3.29 -10.98
CA ASP A 69 2.56 -3.43 -10.74
C ASP A 69 3.07 -2.22 -9.94
N PRO A 70 3.63 -2.42 -8.72
CA PRO A 70 4.22 -1.33 -7.98
C PRO A 70 5.37 -0.63 -8.71
N ALA A 71 6.08 -1.29 -9.63
CA ALA A 71 7.10 -0.64 -10.44
C ALA A 71 6.49 0.43 -11.36
N GLU A 72 5.37 0.13 -12.01
CA GLU A 72 4.66 1.11 -12.86
C GLU A 72 4.18 2.32 -12.06
N ILE A 73 3.73 2.11 -10.82
CA ILE A 73 3.14 3.16 -9.98
C ILE A 73 4.23 3.97 -9.25
N TYR A 74 5.29 3.32 -8.77
CA TYR A 74 6.18 3.87 -7.74
C TYR A 74 7.67 3.93 -8.10
N GLN A 75 8.09 3.48 -9.29
CA GLN A 75 9.51 3.49 -9.71
C GLN A 75 10.21 4.85 -9.57
N ASN A 76 9.48 5.95 -9.74
CA ASN A 76 10.03 7.31 -9.65
C ASN A 76 10.09 7.85 -8.21
N LEU A 77 9.52 7.13 -7.23
CA LEU A 77 9.43 7.56 -5.83
C LEU A 77 10.33 6.75 -4.91
N PHE A 78 10.65 5.51 -5.28
CA PHE A 78 11.46 4.60 -4.47
C PHE A 78 12.60 4.02 -5.30
N SER A 79 13.76 3.87 -4.66
CA SER A 79 14.97 3.37 -5.31
C SER A 79 14.98 1.86 -5.46
N THR A 80 14.23 1.14 -4.63
CA THR A 80 14.09 -0.32 -4.74
C THR A 80 12.69 -0.78 -4.38
N ILE A 81 12.21 -1.77 -5.13
CA ILE A 81 10.96 -2.49 -4.89
C ILE A 81 11.34 -3.95 -4.71
N ASP A 82 11.20 -4.47 -3.49
CA ASP A 82 11.58 -5.85 -3.19
C ASP A 82 10.57 -6.84 -3.77
N LYS A 83 10.99 -8.08 -3.98
CA LYS A 83 10.06 -9.18 -4.34
C LYS A 83 8.98 -9.31 -3.26
N PRO A 84 7.71 -9.52 -3.66
CA PRO A 84 6.62 -9.51 -2.70
C PRO A 84 6.64 -10.78 -1.84
N VAL A 85 6.21 -10.63 -0.60
CA VAL A 85 5.68 -11.78 0.16
C VAL A 85 4.30 -12.10 -0.38
N VAL A 86 4.03 -13.39 -0.61
CA VAL A 86 2.76 -13.87 -1.17
C VAL A 86 1.95 -14.55 -0.08
N ILE A 87 0.76 -14.01 0.21
CA ILE A 87 -0.19 -14.57 1.18
C ILE A 87 -1.38 -15.17 0.42
N ARG A 88 -1.72 -16.42 0.73
CA ARG A 88 -2.88 -17.10 0.15
C ARG A 88 -4.13 -16.79 0.96
N GLN A 89 -5.18 -16.30 0.30
CA GLN A 89 -6.51 -16.24 0.89
C GLN A 89 -7.26 -17.53 0.53
N LEU A 90 -7.76 -18.23 1.55
CA LEU A 90 -8.59 -19.43 1.37
C LEU A 90 -10.07 -19.10 1.57
N ARG A 91 -10.94 -19.76 0.80
CA ARG A 91 -12.40 -19.78 1.01
C ARG A 91 -12.89 -21.21 0.80
N GLY A 92 -13.49 -21.80 1.83
CA GLY A 92 -13.90 -23.21 1.80
C GLY A 92 -12.74 -24.17 1.50
N GLY A 93 -11.56 -23.90 2.07
CA GLY A 93 -10.34 -24.71 1.87
C GLY A 93 -9.64 -24.53 0.51
N LYS A 94 -10.25 -23.82 -0.45
CA LYS A 94 -9.66 -23.56 -1.77
C LYS A 94 -9.04 -22.17 -1.83
N VAL A 95 -7.99 -22.01 -2.63
CA VAL A 95 -7.37 -20.69 -2.86
C VAL A 95 -8.36 -19.80 -3.62
N ALA A 96 -8.75 -18.70 -2.99
CA ALA A 96 -9.65 -17.71 -3.58
C ALA A 96 -8.86 -16.60 -4.30
N ARG A 97 -7.76 -16.13 -3.71
CA ARG A 97 -6.82 -15.17 -4.32
C ARG A 97 -5.48 -15.16 -3.59
N TYR A 98 -4.50 -14.49 -4.18
CA TYR A 98 -3.23 -14.15 -3.54
C TYR A 98 -3.20 -12.67 -3.17
N TRP A 99 -2.50 -12.36 -2.09
CA TRP A 99 -2.17 -11.00 -1.69
C TRP A 99 -0.66 -10.83 -1.77
N PHE A 100 -0.23 -9.84 -2.52
CA PHE A 100 1.17 -9.49 -2.66
C PHE A 100 1.48 -8.33 -1.71
N VAL A 101 2.47 -8.51 -0.85
CA VAL A 101 2.96 -7.49 0.08
C VAL A 101 4.37 -7.09 -0.34
N TYR A 102 4.49 -5.88 -0.86
CA TYR A 102 5.74 -5.29 -1.33
C TYR A 102 6.35 -4.37 -0.27
N ARG A 103 7.68 -4.35 -0.22
CA ARG A 103 8.48 -3.35 0.48
C ARG A 103 9.07 -2.40 -0.54
N LEU A 104 8.86 -1.11 -0.34
CA LEU A 104 9.38 -0.03 -1.17
C LEU A 104 10.44 0.70 -0.34
N ARG A 105 11.65 0.81 -0.86
CA ARG A 105 12.80 1.39 -0.14
C ARG A 105 13.35 2.61 -0.86
N CYS A 106 13.56 3.70 -0.12
CA CYS A 106 14.26 4.88 -0.63
C CYS A 106 15.79 4.68 -0.52
N ALA A 107 16.56 5.35 -1.38
CA ALA A 107 18.01 5.42 -1.22
C ALA A 107 18.34 6.35 -0.05
N GLY A 108 18.94 5.78 1.02
CA GLY A 108 19.46 6.54 2.16
C GLY A 108 18.62 6.48 3.44
N SER A 109 18.30 5.27 3.92
CA SER A 109 18.04 5.06 5.36
C SER A 109 19.33 4.72 6.10
#